data_AF-A0A2V2WHI2-F1
#
_entry.id   AF-A0A2V2WHI2-F1
#
_cell.length_a   1.000
_cell.length_b   1.000
_cell.length_c   1.000
_cell.angle_alpha   90.00
_cell.angle_beta   90.00
_cell.angle_gamma   90.00
#
_symmetry.space_group_name_H-M   'P 1'
#
loop_
_entity.id
_entity.type
_entity.pdbx_description
1 polymer ?
#
loop_
_entity_poly.entity_id
_entity_poly.type
_entity_poly.pdbx_seq_one_letter_code
_entity_poly.pdbx_strand_id
1 'polypeptide(L)'
;MFRRLFQTEASDAPQLSVAVSLGASRPKASSRGAAVAESKVKEITVRLLRRLRSFFRTHKNILLGTCGAVVVGYMCQWIWRVCGERRNTRSAQDNVKRPASGWGLRWFWHSPFAHMKGFSGDTVGDSGQSSCCPSGRSIFRQTGEDDDEINFVDATESAFRMFQRRVERTHEAPLLLVLSELESLGRRWQSQLSDTNTVFEEEHEEAGNMNAASAGIRTEETVDETLREAILRKAVEADELLTQYVVQLDLAPVGNSSALKKERKASIVAASALAERIAKWMSLASRHQQP
;
A
#
# COMPACT_ATOMS: atom_id res chain seq x y z
N MET A 1 -2.91 -12.86 -6.89
CA MET A 1 -2.55 -12.36 -8.24
C MET A 1 -1.04 -12.13 -8.47
N PHE A 2 -0.14 -12.37 -7.50
CA PHE A 2 1.30 -12.06 -7.62
C PHE A 2 2.21 -13.18 -8.19
N ARG A 3 1.72 -14.42 -8.28
CA ARG A 3 2.52 -15.61 -8.63
C ARG A 3 3.26 -15.56 -9.98
N ARG A 4 2.83 -14.71 -10.93
CA ARG A 4 3.46 -14.59 -12.26
C ARG A 4 4.45 -13.43 -12.42
N LEU A 5 4.55 -12.53 -11.43
CA LEU A 5 5.49 -11.40 -11.51
C LEU A 5 6.92 -11.76 -11.06
N PHE A 6 7.09 -12.85 -10.30
CA PHE A 6 8.40 -13.23 -9.73
C PHE A 6 9.06 -14.46 -10.40
N GLN A 7 8.40 -15.08 -11.40
CA GLN A 7 8.92 -16.29 -12.05
C GLN A 7 9.83 -16.02 -13.27
N THR A 8 10.02 -14.76 -13.69
CA THR A 8 10.70 -14.46 -14.97
C THR A 8 12.21 -14.19 -14.88
N GLU A 9 12.87 -14.29 -13.72
CA GLU A 9 14.28 -13.85 -13.61
C GLU A 9 15.24 -14.83 -12.89
N ALA A 10 14.82 -16.08 -12.62
CA ALA A 10 15.66 -17.05 -11.90
C ALA A 10 16.39 -18.08 -12.79
N SER A 11 16.42 -17.91 -14.11
CA SER A 11 16.97 -18.92 -15.04
C SER A 11 18.02 -18.39 -16.02
N ASP A 12 18.86 -17.44 -15.60
CA ASP A 12 20.10 -17.11 -16.33
C ASP A 12 21.30 -17.33 -15.41
N ALA A 13 21.58 -18.60 -15.12
CA ALA A 13 22.91 -19.03 -14.70
C ALA A 13 23.75 -19.23 -15.98
N PRO A 14 24.86 -18.50 -16.17
CA PRO A 14 25.73 -18.74 -17.32
C PRO A 14 26.46 -20.07 -17.11
N GLN A 15 25.98 -21.13 -17.77
CA GLN A 15 26.80 -22.32 -17.98
C GLN A 15 27.91 -21.95 -18.96
N LEU A 16 29.09 -21.65 -18.40
CA LEU A 16 30.35 -21.67 -19.13
C LEU A 16 30.62 -23.09 -19.60
N SER A 17 30.22 -23.41 -20.82
CA SER A 17 30.71 -24.57 -21.56
C SER A 17 31.58 -24.09 -22.72
N VAL A 18 32.85 -24.44 -22.60
CA VAL A 18 33.88 -24.41 -23.63
C VAL A 18 33.49 -25.41 -24.72
N ALA A 19 33.41 -24.96 -25.98
CA ALA A 19 34.04 -25.59 -27.16
C ALA A 19 33.46 -25.02 -28.48
N VAL A 20 34.35 -24.35 -29.23
CA VAL A 20 34.61 -24.48 -30.68
C VAL A 20 33.43 -24.94 -31.57
N SER A 21 33.00 -24.07 -32.50
CA SER A 21 33.17 -24.34 -33.93
C SER A 21 32.83 -23.11 -34.79
N LEU A 22 33.78 -22.70 -35.63
CA LEU A 22 33.57 -21.81 -36.77
C LEU A 22 32.70 -22.55 -37.80
N GLY A 23 31.61 -21.93 -38.24
CA GLY A 23 30.75 -22.46 -39.29
C GLY A 23 29.80 -21.39 -39.80
N ALA A 24 30.17 -20.76 -40.91
CA ALA A 24 29.40 -19.72 -41.56
C ALA A 24 28.03 -20.23 -42.04
N SER A 25 26.94 -19.53 -41.70
CA SER A 25 25.67 -19.65 -42.44
C SER A 25 24.82 -18.38 -42.38
N ARG A 26 24.75 -17.72 -43.55
CA ARG A 26 23.63 -17.00 -44.20
C ARG A 26 22.48 -16.46 -43.30
N PRO A 27 22.17 -15.15 -43.37
CA PRO A 27 21.04 -14.57 -42.65
C PRO A 27 19.72 -14.92 -43.35
N LYS A 28 18.86 -15.71 -42.70
CA LYS A 28 17.48 -15.97 -43.12
C LYS A 28 16.54 -15.19 -42.19
N ALA A 29 15.75 -14.32 -42.78
CA ALA A 29 14.87 -13.33 -42.15
C ALA A 29 14.04 -13.92 -40.99
N SER A 30 14.25 -13.34 -39.80
CA SER A 30 13.46 -13.58 -38.60
C SER A 30 12.31 -12.57 -38.53
N SER A 31 11.14 -12.93 -39.08
CA SER A 31 9.89 -12.16 -38.95
C SER A 31 8.95 -12.70 -37.88
N ARG A 32 9.36 -13.71 -37.11
CA ARG A 32 8.51 -14.38 -36.11
C ARG A 32 8.54 -13.74 -34.72
N GLY A 33 9.42 -12.76 -34.48
CA GLY A 33 9.57 -12.08 -33.19
C GLY A 33 8.50 -11.01 -32.90
N ALA A 34 7.86 -10.43 -33.93
CA ALA A 34 6.93 -9.31 -33.75
C ALA A 34 5.58 -9.75 -33.15
N ALA A 35 5.07 -10.92 -33.54
CA ALA A 35 3.77 -11.41 -33.07
C ALA A 35 3.74 -11.77 -31.57
N VAL A 36 4.89 -12.14 -30.99
CA VAL A 36 5.01 -12.49 -29.56
C VAL A 36 5.12 -11.22 -28.68
N ALA A 37 5.64 -10.12 -29.24
CA ALA A 37 5.67 -8.84 -28.53
C ALA A 37 4.27 -8.21 -28.44
N GLU A 38 3.47 -8.28 -29.51
CA GLU A 38 2.12 -7.71 -29.53
C GLU A 38 1.14 -8.41 -28.56
N SER A 39 1.27 -9.72 -28.35
CA SER A 39 0.42 -10.45 -27.40
C SER A 39 0.71 -10.05 -25.94
N LYS A 40 1.98 -9.82 -25.60
CA LYS A 40 2.39 -9.33 -24.27
C LYS A 40 1.90 -7.90 -24.02
N VAL A 41 1.97 -7.02 -25.02
CA VAL A 41 1.50 -5.63 -24.89
C VAL A 41 -0.01 -5.60 -24.64
N LYS A 42 -0.80 -6.41 -25.37
CA LYS A 42 -2.25 -6.53 -25.18
C LYS A 42 -2.61 -7.08 -23.79
N GLU A 43 -1.86 -8.05 -23.27
CA GLU A 43 -2.07 -8.58 -21.92
C GLU A 43 -1.77 -7.54 -20.83
N ILE A 44 -0.71 -6.74 -21.01
CA ILE A 44 -0.36 -5.64 -20.10
C ILE A 44 -1.41 -4.52 -20.13
N THR A 45 -1.90 -4.15 -21.32
CA THR A 45 -2.94 -3.12 -21.43
C THR A 45 -4.24 -3.56 -20.77
N VAL A 46 -4.68 -4.80 -20.98
CA VAL A 46 -5.89 -5.33 -20.33
C VAL A 46 -5.74 -5.37 -18.81
N ARG A 47 -4.55 -5.70 -18.28
CA ARG A 47 -4.28 -5.66 -16.84
C ARG A 47 -4.29 -4.23 -16.27
N LEU A 48 -3.68 -3.28 -16.97
CA LEU A 48 -3.70 -1.86 -16.59
C LEU A 48 -5.13 -1.31 -16.61
N LEU A 49 -5.91 -1.63 -17.64
CA LEU A 49 -7.30 -1.21 -17.74
C LEU A 49 -8.15 -1.77 -16.60
N ARG A 50 -7.89 -3.02 -16.18
CA ARG A 50 -8.61 -3.67 -15.07
C ARG A 50 -8.24 -3.06 -13.71
N ARG A 51 -6.97 -2.70 -13.50
CA ARG A 51 -6.50 -1.95 -12.31
C ARG A 51 -7.07 -0.54 -12.26
N LEU A 52 -7.06 0.18 -13.38
CA LEU A 52 -7.68 1.50 -13.50
C LEU A 52 -9.17 1.43 -13.19
N ARG A 53 -9.91 0.44 -13.73
CA ARG A 53 -11.36 0.29 -13.47
C ARG A 53 -11.68 0.01 -12.01
N SER A 54 -10.85 -0.77 -11.33
CA SER A 54 -10.96 -1.00 -9.88
C SER A 54 -10.70 0.30 -9.12
N PHE A 55 -9.59 0.99 -9.42
CA PHE A 55 -9.24 2.26 -8.81
C PHE A 55 -10.34 3.34 -8.99
N PHE A 56 -10.94 3.42 -10.18
CA PHE A 56 -12.07 4.30 -10.47
C PHE A 56 -13.36 3.89 -9.73
N ARG A 57 -13.54 2.62 -9.34
CA ARG A 57 -14.69 2.19 -8.52
C ARG A 57 -14.51 2.56 -7.06
N THR A 58 -13.33 2.33 -6.48
CA THR A 58 -13.05 2.66 -5.07
C THR A 58 -12.96 4.16 -4.83
N HIS A 59 -12.48 4.93 -5.80
CA HIS A 59 -12.29 6.38 -5.67
C HIS A 59 -13.27 7.21 -6.53
N LYS A 60 -14.43 6.65 -6.87
CA LYS A 60 -15.44 7.35 -7.69
C LYS A 60 -15.81 8.71 -7.09
N ASN A 61 -15.95 8.77 -5.76
CA ASN A 61 -16.28 10.00 -5.03
C ASN A 61 -15.13 11.01 -5.00
N ILE A 62 -13.88 10.54 -4.91
CA ILE A 62 -12.69 11.41 -4.93
C ILE A 62 -12.50 11.99 -6.34
N LEU A 63 -12.67 11.17 -7.38
CA LEU A 63 -12.51 11.61 -8.76
C LEU A 63 -13.60 12.61 -9.17
N LEU A 64 -14.87 12.34 -8.79
CA LEU A 64 -15.97 13.29 -8.94
C LEU A 64 -15.71 14.59 -8.17
N GLY A 65 -15.15 14.50 -6.96
CA GLY A 65 -14.73 15.66 -6.17
C GLY A 65 -13.65 16.49 -6.86
N THR A 66 -12.59 15.86 -7.36
CA THR A 66 -11.49 16.57 -8.05
C THR A 66 -11.94 17.17 -9.39
N CYS A 67 -12.77 16.46 -10.15
CA CYS A 67 -13.29 16.96 -11.42
C CYS A 67 -14.24 18.14 -11.20
N GLY A 68 -15.11 18.05 -10.18
CA GLY A 68 -15.96 19.15 -9.74
C GLY A 68 -15.14 20.37 -9.30
N ALA A 69 -14.08 20.18 -8.50
CA ALA A 69 -13.21 21.27 -8.06
C ALA A 69 -12.50 21.98 -9.23
N VAL A 70 -12.05 21.23 -10.24
CA VAL A 70 -11.43 21.81 -11.45
C VAL A 70 -12.44 22.62 -12.26
N VAL A 71 -13.66 22.11 -12.46
CA VAL A 71 -14.72 22.83 -13.18
C VAL A 71 -15.12 24.11 -12.43
N VAL A 72 -15.30 24.03 -11.11
CA VAL A 72 -15.62 25.19 -10.27
C VAL A 72 -14.47 26.22 -10.32
N GLY A 73 -13.22 25.76 -10.24
CA GLY A 73 -12.05 26.63 -10.39
C GLY A 73 -12.01 27.35 -11.74
N TYR A 74 -12.29 26.62 -12.83
CA TYR A 74 -12.37 27.19 -14.18
C TYR A 74 -13.50 28.22 -14.30
N MET A 75 -14.68 27.93 -13.75
CA MET A 75 -15.81 28.86 -13.73
C MET A 75 -15.51 30.12 -12.93
N CYS A 76 -14.91 30.00 -11.74
CA CYS A 76 -14.49 31.15 -10.94
C CYS A 76 -13.45 32.00 -11.67
N GLN A 77 -12.47 31.38 -12.33
CA GLN A 77 -11.47 32.09 -13.12
C GLN A 77 -12.10 32.83 -14.30
N TRP A 78 -13.07 32.20 -14.97
CA TRP A 78 -13.81 32.81 -16.09
C TRP A 78 -14.65 34.00 -15.64
N ILE A 79 -15.43 33.85 -14.57
CA ILE A 79 -16.21 34.94 -13.95
C ILE A 79 -15.28 36.08 -13.55
N TRP A 80 -14.12 35.79 -12.98
CA TRP A 80 -13.17 36.83 -12.60
C TRP A 80 -12.61 37.58 -13.80
N ARG A 81 -12.33 36.92 -14.94
CA ARG A 81 -11.95 37.64 -16.18
C ARG A 81 -13.08 38.52 -16.69
N VAL A 82 -14.28 37.97 -16.83
CA VAL A 82 -15.46 38.70 -17.35
C VAL A 82 -15.84 39.89 -16.47
N CYS A 83 -15.79 39.73 -15.15
CA CYS A 83 -16.11 40.80 -14.20
C CYS A 83 -14.93 41.74 -13.92
N GLY A 84 -13.68 41.27 -14.04
CA GLY A 84 -12.47 42.06 -13.84
C GLY A 84 -12.24 43.06 -14.96
N GLU A 85 -12.56 42.69 -16.20
CA GLU A 85 -12.42 43.55 -17.37
C GLU A 85 -13.38 44.76 -17.34
N ARG A 86 -14.51 44.64 -16.61
CA ARG A 86 -15.45 45.75 -16.38
C ARG A 86 -14.99 46.79 -15.35
N ARG A 87 -13.96 46.52 -14.55
CA ARG A 87 -13.48 47.48 -13.52
C ARG A 87 -12.36 48.39 -14.03
N ASN A 88 -11.70 48.06 -15.15
CA ASN A 88 -10.60 48.87 -15.69
C ASN A 88 -11.02 50.09 -16.49
N THR A 89 -12.30 50.25 -16.84
CA THR A 89 -12.77 51.44 -17.60
C THR A 89 -13.40 52.53 -16.75
N ARG A 90 -13.54 52.34 -15.43
CA ARG A 90 -14.11 53.34 -14.51
C ARG A 90 -13.14 53.97 -13.51
N SER A 91 -11.91 53.49 -13.38
CA SER A 91 -10.94 54.05 -12.41
C SER A 91 -10.09 55.20 -12.96
N ALA A 92 -10.34 55.68 -14.18
CA ALA A 92 -9.55 56.75 -14.80
C ALA A 92 -9.99 58.17 -14.40
N GLN A 93 -11.00 58.35 -13.52
CA GLN A 93 -11.58 59.68 -13.28
C GLN A 93 -11.67 60.17 -11.83
N ASP A 94 -11.20 59.41 -10.83
CA ASP A 94 -11.22 59.87 -9.43
C ASP A 94 -9.83 59.97 -8.82
N ASN A 95 -9.21 61.15 -8.96
CA ASN A 95 -8.02 61.59 -8.23
C ASN A 95 -8.38 62.08 -6.81
N VAL A 96 -9.05 61.26 -6.00
CA VAL A 96 -9.31 61.59 -4.60
C VAL A 96 -8.49 60.69 -3.70
N LYS A 97 -7.50 61.33 -3.04
CA LYS A 97 -6.68 60.81 -1.96
C LYS A 97 -7.53 59.95 -1.00
N ARG A 98 -7.28 58.63 -0.99
CA ARG A 98 -7.70 57.75 0.11
C ARG A 98 -6.50 57.09 0.77
N PRO A 99 -6.54 56.94 2.10
CA PRO A 99 -5.42 56.47 2.89
C PRO A 99 -5.22 54.97 2.75
N ALA A 100 -3.98 54.55 2.97
CA ALA A 100 -3.54 53.17 3.01
C ALA A 100 -4.30 52.37 4.07
N SER A 101 -5.13 51.43 3.64
CA SER A 101 -5.53 50.28 4.46
C SER A 101 -5.22 49.01 3.66
N GLY A 102 -3.99 48.54 3.82
CA GLY A 102 -3.56 47.22 3.37
C GLY A 102 -4.26 46.15 4.18
N TRP A 103 -5.28 45.52 3.58
CA TRP A 103 -5.85 44.28 4.07
C TRP A 103 -5.34 43.15 3.18
N GLY A 104 -4.23 42.56 3.61
CA GLY A 104 -3.58 41.44 2.95
C GLY A 104 -4.41 40.17 3.05
N LEU A 105 -4.97 39.75 1.92
CA LEU A 105 -5.44 38.37 1.71
C LEU A 105 -4.25 37.42 1.53
N ARG A 106 -3.47 37.14 2.60
CA ARG A 106 -2.30 36.26 2.55
C ARG A 106 -2.36 35.00 3.43
N TRP A 107 -3.53 34.55 3.89
CA TRP A 107 -3.61 33.48 4.88
C TRP A 107 -4.44 32.23 4.52
N PHE A 108 -4.73 31.96 3.24
CA PHE A 108 -5.52 30.78 2.87
C PHE A 108 -4.74 29.55 2.37
N TRP A 109 -3.43 29.48 2.62
CA TRP A 109 -2.64 28.25 2.43
C TRP A 109 -2.15 27.71 3.79
N HIS A 110 -3.08 27.32 4.67
CA HIS A 110 -2.74 26.43 5.77
C HIS A 110 -2.63 25.00 5.24
N SER A 111 -1.40 24.48 5.27
CA SER A 111 -1.05 23.07 5.08
C SER A 111 -1.74 22.18 6.12
N PRO A 112 -2.11 20.92 5.80
CA PRO A 112 -2.76 20.01 6.74
C PRO A 112 -1.77 19.28 7.69
N PHE A 113 -0.56 19.80 7.88
CA PHE A 113 0.47 19.20 8.74
C PHE A 113 0.58 19.95 10.06
N ALA A 114 -0.47 19.86 10.89
CA ALA A 114 -0.40 20.28 12.29
C ALA A 114 -1.41 19.50 13.13
N HIS A 115 -1.24 18.17 13.23
CA HIS A 115 -1.88 17.41 14.30
C HIS A 115 -1.08 16.14 14.64
N MET A 116 0.08 16.32 15.27
CA MET A 116 0.60 15.35 16.25
C MET A 116 0.90 16.13 17.52
N LYS A 117 -0.13 16.23 18.36
CA LYS A 117 -0.04 16.79 19.71
C LYS A 117 0.45 15.66 20.60
N GLY A 118 1.68 15.80 21.09
CA GLY A 118 2.27 14.91 22.07
C GLY A 118 1.42 14.84 23.34
N PHE A 119 1.21 13.62 23.81
CA PHE A 119 0.65 13.32 25.12
C PHE A 119 1.83 13.25 26.09
N SER A 120 2.21 14.39 26.67
CA SER A 120 3.00 14.41 27.91
C SER A 120 2.02 14.66 29.04
N GLY A 121 1.82 13.63 29.87
CA GLY A 121 1.04 13.74 31.09
C GLY A 121 1.81 14.55 32.13
N ASP A 122 1.19 15.62 32.59
CA ASP A 122 1.59 16.37 33.78
C ASP A 122 1.31 15.52 35.03
N THR A 123 2.33 15.29 35.86
CA THR A 123 2.14 15.14 37.30
C THR A 123 2.75 16.35 37.99
N VAL A 124 1.85 17.03 38.69
CA VAL A 124 1.98 18.24 39.50
C VAL A 124 3.01 18.12 40.62
N GLY A 125 3.70 19.24 40.89
CA GLY A 125 4.43 19.55 42.12
C GLY A 125 5.92 19.77 41.84
N ASP A 126 6.60 20.78 42.34
CA ASP A 126 6.28 21.88 43.23
C ASP A 126 7.46 22.88 43.08
N SER A 127 7.18 24.14 43.40
CA SER A 127 8.07 25.30 43.45
C SER A 127 9.51 25.06 43.90
N GLY A 128 10.49 25.57 43.14
CA GLY A 128 11.90 25.47 43.53
C GLY A 128 12.91 26.09 42.57
N GLN A 129 13.01 27.41 42.59
CA GLN A 129 14.20 28.23 42.35
C GLN A 129 15.53 27.45 42.18
N SER A 130 16.09 27.40 40.97
CA SER A 130 17.50 27.04 40.75
C SER A 130 18.00 27.49 39.37
N SER A 131 18.64 28.65 39.37
CA SER A 131 19.63 29.05 38.37
C SER A 131 20.76 28.01 38.33
N CYS A 132 20.86 27.22 37.27
CA CYS A 132 22.07 26.47 36.92
C CYS A 132 22.05 26.15 35.42
N CYS A 133 22.60 27.04 34.59
CA CYS A 133 23.26 26.60 33.38
C CYS A 133 24.65 26.09 33.80
N PRO A 134 24.96 24.78 33.77
CA PRO A 134 26.34 24.41 33.63
C PRO A 134 26.68 24.65 32.17
N SER A 135 27.43 25.72 31.90
CA SER A 135 28.38 25.70 30.80
C SER A 135 29.28 24.49 31.04
N GLY A 136 28.88 23.35 30.49
CA GLY A 136 29.63 22.11 30.44
C GLY A 136 30.86 22.34 29.59
N ARG A 137 31.89 22.88 30.24
CA ARG A 137 33.26 22.93 29.74
C ARG A 137 33.72 21.48 29.64
N SER A 138 33.48 20.88 28.47
CA SER A 138 34.03 19.58 28.08
C SER A 138 35.56 19.69 28.08
N ILE A 139 36.17 19.43 29.24
CA ILE A 139 37.59 19.12 29.34
C ILE A 139 37.71 17.69 28.80
N PHE A 140 37.89 17.60 27.49
CA PHE A 140 38.25 16.37 26.82
C PHE A 140 39.69 16.05 27.23
N ARG A 141 39.86 15.22 28.27
CA ARG A 141 41.14 14.55 28.52
C ARG A 141 41.32 13.49 27.44
N GLN A 142 42.10 13.82 26.42
CA GLN A 142 42.79 12.84 25.58
C GLN A 142 43.75 12.05 26.48
N THR A 143 43.34 10.86 26.93
CA THR A 143 44.29 9.87 27.45
C THR A 143 43.67 8.49 27.29
N GLY A 144 44.10 7.78 26.25
CA GLY A 144 43.64 6.43 25.92
C GLY A 144 43.71 6.21 24.42
N GLU A 145 44.89 5.81 23.94
CA GLU A 145 45.14 5.28 22.60
C GLU A 145 44.45 3.92 22.44
N ASP A 146 43.12 3.94 22.35
CA ASP A 146 42.39 2.89 21.66
C ASP A 146 41.74 3.64 20.49
N ASP A 147 42.35 3.51 19.31
CA ASP A 147 41.79 3.98 18.04
C ASP A 147 40.49 3.20 17.79
N ASP A 148 39.43 3.56 18.50
CA ASP A 148 38.06 3.23 18.18
C ASP A 148 37.80 3.86 16.82
N GLU A 149 38.09 3.13 15.75
CA GLU A 149 37.64 3.43 14.40
C GLU A 149 36.13 3.66 14.48
N ILE A 150 35.75 4.94 14.55
CA ILE A 150 34.37 5.37 14.46
C ILE A 150 33.93 4.91 13.08
N ASN A 151 33.30 3.74 13.04
CA ASN A 151 32.80 3.15 11.82
C ASN A 151 31.61 4.01 11.39
N PHE A 152 31.89 5.04 10.59
CA PHE A 152 30.88 5.92 10.03
C PHE A 152 30.03 5.06 9.09
N VAL A 153 28.96 4.49 9.66
CA VAL A 153 27.94 3.77 8.91
C VAL A 153 27.51 4.67 7.75
N ASP A 154 27.58 4.13 6.52
CA ASP A 154 27.17 4.83 5.31
C ASP A 154 25.81 5.51 5.55
N ALA A 155 25.74 6.83 5.34
CA ALA A 155 24.52 7.59 5.51
C ALA A 155 23.35 6.98 4.72
N THR A 156 23.65 6.34 3.58
CA THR A 156 22.68 5.61 2.75
C THR A 156 22.12 4.39 3.47
N GLU A 157 22.97 3.61 4.14
CA GLU A 157 22.55 2.44 4.91
C GLU A 157 21.70 2.86 6.12
N SER A 158 22.12 3.89 6.84
CA SER A 158 21.35 4.45 7.96
C SER A 158 19.96 4.93 7.51
N ALA A 159 19.89 5.64 6.38
CA ALA A 159 18.63 6.08 5.78
C ALA A 159 17.73 4.90 5.35
N PHE A 160 18.31 3.86 4.73
CA PHE A 160 17.59 2.65 4.35
C PHE A 160 16.98 1.94 5.57
N ARG A 161 17.76 1.76 6.64
CA ARG A 161 17.29 1.14 7.89
C ARG A 161 16.19 1.95 8.57
N MET A 162 16.33 3.28 8.62
CA MET A 162 15.27 4.15 9.16
C MET A 162 13.99 4.07 8.32
N PHE A 163 14.12 4.05 6.99
CA PHE A 163 12.99 3.89 6.09
C PHE A 163 12.30 2.54 6.29
N GLN A 164 13.05 1.45 6.32
CA GLN A 164 12.54 0.10 6.53
C GLN A 164 11.73 0.01 7.85
N ARG A 165 12.31 0.45 8.98
CA ARG A 165 11.61 0.47 10.28
C ARG A 165 10.33 1.32 10.26
N ARG A 166 10.28 2.36 9.43
CA ARG A 166 9.06 3.17 9.27
C ARG A 166 8.01 2.38 8.51
N VAL A 167 8.39 1.78 7.37
CA VAL A 167 7.48 0.99 6.53
C VAL A 167 6.94 -0.22 7.28
N GLU A 168 7.77 -0.91 8.07
CA GLU A 168 7.35 -2.01 8.94
C GLU A 168 6.25 -1.56 9.92
N ARG A 169 6.41 -0.39 10.55
CA ARG A 169 5.40 0.13 11.48
C ARG A 169 4.13 0.62 10.80
N THR A 170 4.23 1.28 9.65
CA THR A 170 3.08 1.96 9.03
C THR A 170 2.31 1.08 8.05
N HIS A 171 2.94 0.07 7.45
CA HIS A 171 2.33 -0.75 6.41
C HIS A 171 2.33 -2.24 6.75
N GLU A 172 3.41 -2.77 7.33
CA GLU A 172 3.47 -4.20 7.66
C GLU A 172 2.61 -4.53 8.88
N ALA A 173 2.69 -3.75 9.96
CA ALA A 173 1.90 -4.02 11.16
C ALA A 173 0.37 -4.04 10.91
N PRO A 174 -0.23 -3.08 10.18
CA PRO A 174 -1.64 -3.16 9.80
C PRO A 174 -1.97 -4.36 8.92
N LEU A 175 -1.08 -4.69 7.97
CA LEU A 175 -1.24 -5.85 7.10
C LEU A 175 -1.27 -7.16 7.92
N LEU A 176 -0.35 -7.34 8.85
CA LEU A 176 -0.28 -8.52 9.70
C LEU A 176 -1.51 -8.64 10.61
N LEU A 177 -2.05 -7.52 11.10
CA LEU A 177 -3.30 -7.49 11.86
C LEU A 177 -4.47 -8.02 11.01
N VAL A 178 -4.70 -7.44 9.81
CA VAL A 178 -5.78 -7.87 8.92
C VAL A 178 -5.61 -9.33 8.48
N LEU A 179 -4.37 -9.78 8.26
CA LEU A 179 -4.08 -11.19 7.97
C LEU A 179 -4.46 -12.11 9.13
N SER A 180 -4.20 -11.72 10.37
CA SER A 180 -4.57 -12.51 11.54
C SER A 180 -6.09 -12.64 11.69
N GLU A 181 -6.83 -11.55 11.42
CA GLU A 181 -8.29 -11.54 11.38
C GLU A 181 -8.82 -12.46 10.27
N LEU A 182 -8.28 -12.32 9.05
CA LEU A 182 -8.62 -13.16 7.90
C LEU A 182 -8.41 -14.64 8.20
N GLU A 183 -7.26 -15.00 8.80
CA GLU A 183 -6.97 -16.38 9.17
C GLU A 183 -7.89 -16.89 10.29
N SER A 184 -8.30 -16.02 11.21
CA SER A 184 -9.26 -16.41 12.25
C SER A 184 -10.64 -16.71 11.68
N LEU A 185 -11.13 -15.88 10.73
CA LEU A 185 -12.39 -16.12 10.02
C LEU A 185 -12.29 -17.39 9.16
N GLY A 186 -11.17 -17.55 8.46
CA GLY A 186 -10.89 -18.72 7.66
C GLY A 186 -10.84 -20.02 8.47
N ARG A 187 -10.29 -20.00 9.70
CA ARG A 187 -10.33 -21.15 10.61
C ARG A 187 -11.76 -21.47 11.06
N ARG A 188 -12.55 -20.46 11.43
CA ARG A 188 -13.97 -20.65 11.79
C ARG A 188 -14.77 -21.29 10.66
N TRP A 189 -14.56 -20.82 9.43
CA TRP A 189 -15.15 -21.40 8.22
C TRP A 189 -14.78 -22.88 8.05
N GLN A 190 -13.50 -23.21 8.23
CA GLN A 190 -13.03 -24.60 8.13
C GLN A 190 -13.62 -25.52 9.20
N SER A 191 -13.81 -25.01 10.43
CA SER A 191 -14.46 -25.76 11.50
C SER A 191 -15.92 -26.08 11.15
N GLN A 192 -16.69 -25.09 10.68
CA GLN A 192 -18.09 -25.28 10.28
C GLN A 192 -18.27 -26.31 9.15
N LEU A 193 -17.35 -26.29 8.16
CA LEU A 193 -17.34 -27.31 7.10
C LEU A 193 -17.02 -28.72 7.61
N SER A 194 -16.30 -28.84 8.73
CA SER A 194 -15.95 -30.15 9.30
C SER A 194 -17.13 -30.72 10.10
N ASP A 195 -17.82 -29.87 10.86
CA ASP A 195 -18.97 -30.25 11.69
C ASP A 195 -20.18 -30.67 10.86
N THR A 196 -20.41 -30.01 9.72
CA THR A 196 -21.48 -30.38 8.78
C THR A 196 -21.27 -31.76 8.15
N ASN A 197 -20.02 -32.16 7.86
CA ASN A 197 -19.73 -33.48 7.30
C ASN A 197 -19.97 -34.62 8.28
N THR A 198 -19.82 -34.40 9.59
CA THR A 198 -20.01 -35.47 10.60
C THR A 198 -21.47 -35.82 10.84
N VAL A 199 -22.39 -34.87 10.68
CA VAL A 199 -23.84 -35.10 10.91
C VAL A 199 -24.44 -36.02 9.84
N PHE A 200 -23.91 -36.03 8.63
CA PHE A 200 -24.42 -36.88 7.54
C PHE A 200 -24.07 -38.36 7.67
N GLU A 201 -23.09 -38.76 8.49
CA GLU A 201 -22.71 -40.17 8.64
C GLU A 201 -23.45 -40.89 9.78
N GLU A 202 -24.12 -40.19 10.71
CA GLU A 202 -24.84 -40.82 11.83
C GLU A 202 -26.34 -41.10 11.60
N GLU A 203 -26.97 -40.58 10.53
CA GLU A 203 -28.42 -40.73 10.30
C GLU A 203 -28.87 -42.06 9.65
N HIS A 204 -28.02 -43.10 9.56
CA HIS A 204 -28.39 -44.35 8.89
C HIS A 204 -29.07 -45.42 9.77
N GLU A 205 -29.35 -45.18 11.06
CA GLU A 205 -30.05 -46.18 11.91
C GLU A 205 -31.00 -45.58 12.96
N GLU A 206 -31.96 -44.71 12.63
CA GLU A 206 -33.19 -44.68 13.45
C GLU A 206 -34.44 -44.14 12.73
N ALA A 207 -35.40 -45.04 12.57
CA ALA A 207 -36.69 -44.76 11.98
C ALA A 207 -37.58 -43.95 12.95
N GLY A 208 -38.03 -42.79 12.50
CA GLY A 208 -39.33 -42.25 12.90
C GLY A 208 -39.33 -40.98 13.76
N ASN A 209 -38.99 -39.83 13.18
CA ASN A 209 -39.58 -38.56 13.63
C ASN A 209 -39.59 -37.50 12.52
N MET A 210 -40.51 -37.64 11.57
CA MET A 210 -40.82 -36.58 10.61
C MET A 210 -41.63 -35.52 11.34
N ASN A 211 -41.11 -34.29 11.49
CA ASN A 211 -41.86 -33.01 11.42
C ASN A 211 -41.15 -31.77 12.04
N ALA A 212 -39.91 -31.86 12.56
CA ALA A 212 -39.23 -30.68 13.15
C ALA A 212 -38.03 -30.12 12.34
N ALA A 213 -37.53 -30.84 11.32
CA ALA A 213 -36.23 -30.52 10.69
C ALA A 213 -36.23 -29.39 9.63
N SER A 214 -37.39 -28.91 9.18
CA SER A 214 -37.44 -27.97 8.04
C SER A 214 -37.07 -26.52 8.38
N ALA A 215 -37.01 -26.13 9.66
CA ALA A 215 -36.72 -24.75 10.07
C ALA A 215 -35.22 -24.47 10.28
N GLY A 216 -34.40 -25.49 10.57
CA GLY A 216 -32.97 -25.32 10.88
C GLY A 216 -32.10 -24.96 9.66
N ILE A 217 -32.38 -25.60 8.51
CA ILE A 217 -31.53 -25.55 7.30
C ILE A 217 -31.43 -24.13 6.71
N ARG A 218 -32.49 -23.33 6.77
CA ARG A 218 -32.49 -21.97 6.20
C ARG A 218 -31.60 -20.99 6.96
N THR A 219 -31.36 -21.23 8.24
CA THR A 219 -30.56 -20.32 9.08
C THR A 219 -29.06 -20.54 8.85
N GLU A 220 -28.63 -21.79 8.65
CA GLU A 220 -27.21 -22.13 8.43
C GLU A 220 -26.68 -21.58 7.11
N GLU A 221 -27.46 -21.68 6.03
CA GLU A 221 -27.08 -21.15 4.71
C GLU A 221 -26.83 -19.63 4.74
N THR A 222 -27.61 -18.88 5.53
CA THR A 222 -27.42 -17.43 5.66
C THR A 222 -26.20 -17.06 6.49
N VAL A 223 -25.88 -17.83 7.53
CA VAL A 223 -24.69 -17.61 8.36
C VAL A 223 -23.43 -17.86 7.54
N ASP A 224 -23.42 -18.93 6.74
CA ASP A 224 -22.31 -19.23 5.84
C ASP A 224 -22.11 -18.11 4.81
N GLU A 225 -23.15 -17.62 4.14
CA GLU A 225 -22.93 -16.56 3.15
C GLU A 225 -22.37 -15.27 3.79
N THR A 226 -22.79 -14.92 5.01
CA THR A 226 -22.22 -13.75 5.72
C THR A 226 -20.74 -13.93 6.10
N LEU A 227 -20.35 -15.11 6.57
CA LEU A 227 -18.96 -15.39 6.94
C LEU A 227 -18.07 -15.41 5.69
N ARG A 228 -18.59 -15.93 4.58
CA ARG A 228 -17.91 -15.94 3.28
C ARG A 228 -17.65 -14.52 2.78
N GLU A 229 -18.67 -13.67 2.84
CA GLU A 229 -18.54 -12.27 2.44
C GLU A 229 -17.51 -11.55 3.33
N ALA A 230 -17.52 -11.81 4.65
CA ALA A 230 -16.53 -11.25 5.57
C ALA A 230 -15.10 -11.69 5.23
N ILE A 231 -14.88 -12.98 4.92
CA ILE A 231 -13.58 -13.49 4.47
C ILE A 231 -13.13 -12.81 3.17
N LEU A 232 -14.02 -12.69 2.18
CA LEU A 232 -13.71 -12.01 0.92
C LEU A 232 -13.33 -10.55 1.15
N ARG A 233 -14.13 -9.83 1.94
CA ARG A 233 -13.89 -8.41 2.25
C ARG A 233 -12.53 -8.24 2.92
N LYS A 234 -12.21 -9.07 3.92
CA LYS A 234 -10.91 -9.03 4.62
C LYS A 234 -9.74 -9.46 3.74
N ALA A 235 -9.94 -10.41 2.82
CA ALA A 235 -8.90 -10.81 1.88
C ALA A 235 -8.58 -9.70 0.88
N VAL A 236 -9.58 -8.95 0.41
CA VAL A 236 -9.38 -7.77 -0.44
C VAL A 236 -8.65 -6.67 0.33
N GLU A 237 -9.07 -6.37 1.56
CA GLU A 237 -8.39 -5.40 2.43
C GLU A 237 -6.91 -5.77 2.64
N ALA A 238 -6.61 -7.04 2.89
CA ALA A 238 -5.23 -7.52 3.02
C ALA A 238 -4.42 -7.39 1.71
N ASP A 239 -5.02 -7.68 0.54
CA ASP A 239 -4.35 -7.56 -0.77
C ASP A 239 -4.04 -6.10 -1.12
N GLU A 240 -4.93 -5.18 -0.75
CA GLU A 240 -4.71 -3.73 -0.88
C GLU A 240 -3.56 -3.26 0.02
N LEU A 241 -3.56 -3.64 1.30
CA LEU A 241 -2.47 -3.30 2.23
C LEU A 241 -1.14 -3.91 1.81
N LEU A 242 -1.13 -5.15 1.31
CA LEU A 242 0.06 -5.80 0.78
C LEU A 242 0.61 -5.04 -0.45
N THR A 243 -0.27 -4.59 -1.33
CA THR A 243 0.13 -3.78 -2.49
C THR A 243 0.79 -2.47 -2.03
N GLN A 244 0.21 -1.79 -1.04
CA GLN A 244 0.80 -0.58 -0.46
C GLN A 244 2.18 -0.87 0.16
N TYR A 245 2.30 -1.93 0.94
CA TYR A 245 3.56 -2.34 1.56
C TYR A 245 4.66 -2.60 0.53
N VAL A 246 4.37 -3.38 -0.52
CA VAL A 246 5.33 -3.68 -1.59
C VAL A 246 5.75 -2.41 -2.34
N VAL A 247 4.82 -1.50 -2.64
CA VAL A 247 5.13 -0.22 -3.28
C VAL A 247 6.07 0.60 -2.39
N GLN A 248 5.85 0.64 -1.09
CA GLN A 248 6.72 1.36 -0.17
C GLN A 248 8.11 0.75 -0.08
N LEU A 249 8.23 -0.57 -0.05
CA LEU A 249 9.53 -1.25 -0.10
C LEU A 249 10.31 -0.92 -1.39
N ASP A 250 9.65 -0.82 -2.53
CA ASP A 250 10.30 -0.48 -3.81
C ASP A 250 10.86 0.95 -3.81
N LEU A 251 10.21 1.87 -3.09
CA LEU A 251 10.65 3.26 -2.92
C LEU A 251 11.81 3.43 -1.92
N ALA A 252 12.30 2.36 -1.28
CA ALA A 252 13.37 2.47 -0.30
C ALA A 252 14.67 3.06 -0.90
N PRO A 253 15.32 4.01 -0.21
CA PRO A 253 16.53 4.66 -0.70
C PRO A 253 17.73 3.69 -0.63
N VAL A 254 18.17 3.20 -1.79
CA VAL A 254 19.29 2.24 -1.90
C VAL A 254 20.59 2.88 -2.43
N GLY A 255 20.51 4.09 -2.99
CA GLY A 255 21.64 4.77 -3.64
C GLY A 255 22.29 3.90 -4.72
N ASN A 256 23.63 3.91 -4.75
CA ASN A 256 24.44 3.08 -5.64
C ASN A 256 24.85 1.72 -5.02
N SER A 257 24.48 1.45 -3.77
CA SER A 257 24.85 0.23 -3.06
C SER A 257 24.15 -0.99 -3.67
N SER A 258 24.95 -1.94 -4.19
CA SER A 258 24.44 -3.21 -4.72
C SER A 258 23.92 -4.13 -3.62
N ALA A 259 24.49 -4.04 -2.40
CA ALA A 259 24.04 -4.77 -1.23
C ALA A 259 22.62 -4.33 -0.84
N LEU A 260 22.36 -3.03 -0.70
CA LEU A 260 21.04 -2.50 -0.36
C LEU A 260 19.99 -2.82 -1.45
N LYS A 261 20.39 -2.80 -2.73
CA LYS A 261 19.51 -3.22 -3.84
C LYS A 261 19.10 -4.70 -3.71
N LYS A 262 20.02 -5.59 -3.32
CA LYS A 262 19.72 -7.00 -3.08
C LYS A 262 18.81 -7.17 -1.88
N GLU A 263 19.07 -6.45 -0.81
CA GLU A 263 18.25 -6.49 0.40
C GLU A 263 16.81 -6.02 0.14
N ARG A 264 16.64 -4.89 -0.54
CA ARG A 264 15.30 -4.41 -0.97
C ARG A 264 14.55 -5.48 -1.78
N LYS A 265 15.23 -6.14 -2.72
CA LYS A 265 14.64 -7.25 -3.48
C LYS A 265 14.25 -8.41 -2.57
N ALA A 266 15.09 -8.78 -1.60
CA ALA A 266 14.78 -9.83 -0.65
C ALA A 266 13.55 -9.49 0.21
N SER A 267 13.41 -8.25 0.68
CA SER A 267 12.22 -7.79 1.40
C SER A 267 10.94 -7.88 0.55
N ILE A 268 11.00 -7.49 -0.73
CA ILE A 268 9.87 -7.62 -1.66
C ILE A 268 9.51 -9.09 -1.90
N VAL A 269 10.51 -9.96 -2.03
CA VAL A 269 10.29 -11.41 -2.16
C VAL A 269 9.67 -11.98 -0.88
N ALA A 270 10.10 -11.57 0.31
CA ALA A 270 9.49 -11.97 1.57
C ALA A 270 8.02 -11.54 1.65
N ALA A 271 7.69 -10.32 1.21
CA ALA A 271 6.31 -9.85 1.12
C ALA A 271 5.43 -10.71 0.18
N SER A 272 6.02 -11.35 -0.84
CA SER A 272 5.28 -12.25 -1.74
C SER A 272 4.74 -13.50 -1.03
N ALA A 273 5.36 -13.96 0.05
CA ALA A 273 4.84 -15.06 0.87
C ALA A 273 3.52 -14.68 1.56
N LEU A 274 3.33 -13.40 1.92
CA LEU A 274 2.05 -12.91 2.44
C LEU A 274 0.96 -12.97 1.37
N ALA A 275 1.30 -12.74 0.10
CA ALA A 275 0.35 -12.89 -1.01
C ALA A 275 -0.20 -14.33 -1.12
N GLU A 276 0.64 -15.33 -0.85
CA GLU A 276 0.21 -16.73 -0.87
C GLU A 276 -0.77 -17.05 0.26
N ARG A 277 -0.54 -16.47 1.46
CA ARG A 277 -1.46 -16.58 2.60
C ARG A 277 -2.84 -15.99 2.27
N ILE A 278 -2.89 -14.82 1.63
CA ILE A 278 -4.16 -14.20 1.21
C ILE A 278 -4.84 -15.04 0.11
N ALA A 279 -4.06 -15.51 -0.87
CA ALA A 279 -4.58 -16.29 -2.00
C ALA A 279 -5.28 -17.58 -1.57
N LYS A 280 -4.78 -18.25 -0.51
CA LYS A 280 -5.43 -19.42 0.09
C LYS A 280 -6.90 -19.14 0.38
N TRP A 281 -7.19 -18.06 1.09
CA TRP A 281 -8.54 -17.71 1.53
C TRP A 281 -9.43 -17.18 0.40
N MET A 282 -8.87 -16.43 -0.54
CA MET A 282 -9.61 -15.98 -1.74
C MET A 282 -10.12 -17.15 -2.60
N SER A 283 -9.32 -18.21 -2.74
CA SER A 283 -9.69 -19.37 -3.56
C SER A 283 -10.82 -20.19 -2.93
N LEU A 284 -10.81 -20.35 -1.61
CA LEU A 284 -11.84 -21.06 -0.86
C LEU A 284 -13.19 -20.36 -0.99
N ALA A 285 -13.20 -19.04 -0.79
CA ALA A 285 -14.41 -18.25 -0.92
C ALA A 285 -14.93 -18.14 -2.36
N SER A 286 -14.17 -18.51 -3.39
CA SER A 286 -14.63 -18.50 -4.79
C SER A 286 -15.18 -19.85 -5.26
N ARG A 287 -14.68 -20.97 -4.71
CA ARG A 287 -15.02 -22.32 -5.19
C ARG A 287 -16.49 -22.70 -4.94
N HIS A 288 -17.13 -22.12 -3.93
CA HIS A 288 -18.53 -22.39 -3.58
C HIS A 288 -19.55 -21.54 -4.36
N GLN A 289 -19.13 -20.87 -5.44
CA GLN A 289 -20.00 -20.08 -6.32
C GLN A 289 -20.28 -20.78 -7.66
N GLN A 290 -19.73 -21.98 -7.87
CA GLN A 290 -20.07 -22.79 -9.02
C GLN A 290 -21.27 -23.69 -8.64
N PRO A 291 -22.45 -23.48 -9.26
CA PRO A 291 -23.62 -24.33 -9.07
C PRO A 291 -23.41 -25.73 -9.65
#